data_AF-B7PT45-F1
#
_entry.id   AF-B7PT45-F1
#
_cell.length_a   1.000
_cell.length_b   1.000
_cell.length_c   1.000
_cell.angle_alpha   90.00
_cell.angle_beta   90.00
_cell.angle_gamma   90.00
#
_symmetry.space_group_name_H-M   'P 1'
#
loop_
_entity.id
_entity.type
_entity.pdbx_description
1 polymer ?
#
loop_
_entity_poly.entity_id
_entity_poly.type
_entity_poly.pdbx_seq_one_letter_code
_entity_poly.pdbx_strand_id
1 'polypeptide(L)'
;MVIKRGYNGGVSCSQQELSFSFVTDDCRPGFSLAALTVFVIGNNALTLQEMSREERREIIAADLAKVYGCDEAYNPVHYEEKNWLQEQYSGGCYVSTFPTGVISRFGKTIREPFHKVYFAGTETATTWPGYMSGAVQAGERAARE
;
A
#
# COMPACT_ATOMS: atom_id res chain seq x y z
N MET A 1 -8.59 8.49 20.03
CA MET A 1 -9.86 7.73 20.15
C MET A 1 -9.57 6.25 20.39
N VAL A 2 -8.86 5.61 19.47
CA VAL A 2 -8.46 4.19 19.50
C VAL A 2 -7.59 3.85 20.74
N ILE A 3 -6.59 4.67 21.07
CA ILE A 3 -5.71 4.50 22.24
C ILE A 3 -6.46 4.51 23.59
N LYS A 4 -7.50 5.35 23.73
CA LYS A 4 -8.28 5.43 24.99
C LYS A 4 -9.07 4.14 25.27
N ARG A 5 -9.26 3.30 24.25
CA ARG A 5 -9.95 2.00 24.33
C ARG A 5 -8.98 0.81 24.38
N GLY A 6 -7.68 1.06 24.54
CA GLY A 6 -6.65 0.02 24.65
C GLY A 6 -6.12 -0.51 23.31
N TYR A 7 -6.50 0.11 22.19
CA TYR A 7 -6.03 -0.27 20.85
C TYR A 7 -4.85 0.60 20.40
N ASN A 8 -3.90 0.02 19.67
CA ASN A 8 -2.75 0.75 19.11
C ASN A 8 -2.97 1.31 17.69
N GLY A 9 -4.18 1.17 17.12
CA GLY A 9 -4.49 1.59 15.75
C GLY A 9 -4.14 0.58 14.65
N GLY A 10 -3.48 -0.52 15.00
CA GLY A 10 -3.13 -1.59 14.08
C GLY A 10 -4.27 -2.60 13.91
N VAL A 11 -4.64 -2.89 12.66
CA VAL A 11 -5.60 -3.95 12.32
C VAL A 11 -5.07 -4.70 11.11
N SER A 12 -5.07 -6.02 11.13
CA SER A 12 -4.84 -6.85 9.95
C SER A 12 -6.04 -7.76 9.73
N CYS A 13 -6.56 -7.78 8.51
CA CYS A 13 -7.68 -8.61 8.12
C CYS A 13 -7.28 -9.43 6.89
N SER A 14 -7.19 -10.75 7.07
CA SER A 14 -6.78 -11.69 6.02
C SER A 14 -7.97 -12.37 5.34
N GLN A 15 -9.18 -12.24 5.89
CA GLN A 15 -10.41 -12.74 5.30
C GLN A 15 -11.15 -11.55 4.66
N GLN A 16 -11.81 -11.73 3.51
CA GLN A 16 -12.53 -10.65 2.80
C GLN A 16 -13.81 -10.20 3.53
N GLU A 17 -13.79 -10.15 4.85
CA GLU A 17 -14.90 -9.72 5.70
C GLU A 17 -14.96 -8.20 5.87
N LEU A 18 -13.85 -7.51 5.61
CA LEU A 18 -13.72 -6.06 5.64
C LEU A 18 -13.31 -5.54 4.25
N SER A 19 -13.65 -4.28 3.99
CA SER A 19 -13.27 -3.53 2.80
C SER A 19 -11.76 -3.24 2.69
N PHE A 20 -11.01 -3.36 3.78
CA PHE A 20 -9.56 -3.13 3.81
C PHE A 20 -8.78 -4.34 4.32
N SER A 21 -7.48 -4.38 4.04
CA SER A 21 -6.58 -5.48 4.40
C SER A 21 -5.75 -5.18 5.65
N PHE A 22 -5.32 -3.92 5.80
CA PHE A 22 -4.44 -3.51 6.89
C PHE A 22 -4.66 -2.05 7.28
N VAL A 23 -4.54 -1.74 8.57
CA VAL A 23 -4.62 -0.39 9.12
C VAL A 23 -3.43 -0.15 10.04
N THR A 24 -2.87 1.06 9.98
CA THR A 24 -1.87 1.53 10.94
C THR A 24 -2.29 2.86 11.54
N ASP A 25 -1.86 3.09 12.78
CA ASP A 25 -1.83 4.43 13.33
C ASP A 25 -0.85 5.30 12.52
N ASP A 26 -1.29 6.49 12.14
CA ASP A 26 -0.49 7.52 11.48
C ASP A 26 -0.45 8.81 12.30
N CYS A 27 -0.60 8.69 13.63
CA CYS A 27 -0.43 9.82 14.52
C CYS A 27 1.05 10.21 14.57
N ARG A 28 1.33 11.50 14.38
CA ARG A 28 2.69 12.04 14.39
C ARG A 28 2.95 12.82 15.67
N PRO A 29 4.11 12.64 16.33
CA PRO A 29 4.49 13.46 17.48
C PRO A 29 4.44 14.95 17.13
N GLY A 30 3.78 15.75 17.97
CA GLY A 30 3.62 17.20 17.76
C GLY A 30 2.46 17.61 16.85
N PHE A 31 1.73 16.66 16.26
CA PHE A 31 0.50 16.95 15.51
C PHE A 31 -0.72 16.74 16.40
N SER A 32 -1.69 17.66 16.32
CA SER A 32 -2.92 17.62 17.12
C SER A 32 -3.99 16.67 16.56
N LEU A 33 -3.87 16.29 15.28
CA LEU A 33 -4.82 15.42 14.61
C LEU A 33 -4.38 13.97 14.68
N ALA A 34 -5.32 13.09 15.05
CA ALA A 34 -5.15 11.66 14.96
C ALA A 34 -5.50 11.17 13.55
N ALA A 35 -4.74 10.20 13.04
CA ALA A 35 -4.96 9.63 11.72
C ALA A 35 -4.74 8.11 11.73
N LEU A 36 -5.46 7.44 10.82
CA LEU A 36 -5.26 6.03 10.50
C LEU A 36 -4.94 5.94 9.02
N THR A 37 -3.91 5.18 8.65
CA THR A 37 -3.69 4.80 7.25
C THR A 37 -4.36 3.45 7.01
N VAL A 38 -5.23 3.40 6.01
CA VAL A 38 -5.99 2.20 5.63
C VAL A 38 -5.50 1.72 4.27
N PHE A 39 -5.08 0.46 4.18
CA PHE A 39 -4.65 -0.17 2.94
C PHE A 39 -5.74 -1.09 2.39
N VAL A 40 -6.20 -0.78 1.20
CA VAL A 40 -7.11 -1.61 0.41
C VAL A 40 -6.28 -2.30 -0.69
N ILE A 41 -6.17 -3.63 -0.63
CA ILE A 41 -5.26 -4.40 -1.49
C ILE A 41 -6.03 -5.50 -2.22
N GLY A 42 -5.55 -5.87 -3.42
CA GLY A 42 -6.09 -7.00 -4.19
C GLY A 42 -7.51 -6.75 -4.67
N ASN A 43 -8.37 -7.77 -4.58
CA ASN A 43 -9.74 -7.70 -5.10
C ASN A 43 -10.57 -6.57 -4.48
N ASN A 44 -10.36 -6.25 -3.20
CA ASN A 44 -11.07 -5.13 -2.57
C ASN A 44 -10.74 -3.81 -3.28
N ALA A 45 -9.47 -3.60 -3.69
CA ALA A 45 -9.08 -2.39 -4.40
C ALA A 45 -9.75 -2.31 -5.78
N LEU A 46 -9.87 -3.46 -6.45
CA LEU A 46 -10.57 -3.57 -7.74
C LEU A 46 -12.07 -3.30 -7.62
N THR A 47 -12.71 -3.69 -6.52
CA THR A 47 -14.12 -3.40 -6.26
C THR A 47 -14.34 -1.94 -5.86
N LEU A 48 -13.53 -1.43 -4.93
CA LEU A 48 -13.71 -0.08 -4.37
C LEU A 48 -13.34 1.03 -5.35
N GLN A 49 -12.46 0.79 -6.34
CA GLN A 49 -12.13 1.82 -7.34
C GLN A 49 -13.31 2.21 -8.24
N GLU A 50 -14.30 1.33 -8.40
CA GLU A 50 -15.51 1.57 -9.20
C GLU A 50 -16.54 2.42 -8.45
N MET A 51 -16.33 2.66 -7.15
CA MET A 51 -17.22 3.46 -6.31
C MET A 51 -16.81 4.95 -6.33
N SER A 52 -17.68 5.82 -5.85
CA SER A 52 -17.33 7.20 -5.51
C SER A 52 -16.40 7.27 -4.29
N ARG A 53 -15.74 8.43 -4.11
CA ARG A 53 -14.90 8.70 -2.94
C ARG A 53 -15.72 8.65 -1.65
N GLU A 54 -16.97 9.12 -1.72
CA GLU A 54 -17.91 9.18 -0.61
C GLU A 54 -18.34 7.78 -0.17
N GLU A 55 -18.70 6.91 -1.12
CA GLU A 55 -19.05 5.51 -0.85
C GLU A 55 -17.87 4.73 -0.25
N ARG A 56 -16.66 4.90 -0.80
CA ARG A 56 -15.44 4.30 -0.22
C ARG A 56 -15.23 4.73 1.23
N ARG A 57 -15.32 6.04 1.50
CA ARG A 57 -15.18 6.59 2.85
C ARG A 57 -16.20 5.97 3.80
N GLU A 58 -17.46 5.86 3.39
CA GLU A 58 -18.55 5.32 4.23
C GLU A 58 -18.36 3.85 4.56
N ILE A 59 -18.00 3.02 3.58
CA ILE A 59 -17.75 1.60 3.79
C ILE A 59 -16.54 1.39 4.71
N ILE A 60 -15.44 2.11 4.47
CA ILE A 60 -14.24 2.04 5.30
C ILE A 60 -14.55 2.49 6.73
N ALA A 61 -15.29 3.59 6.91
CA ALA A 61 -15.69 4.08 8.22
C ALA A 61 -16.58 3.09 8.98
N ALA A 62 -17.52 2.42 8.29
CA ALA A 62 -18.35 1.39 8.88
C ALA A 62 -17.54 0.19 9.37
N ASP A 63 -16.57 -0.27 8.58
CA ASP A 63 -15.69 -1.37 8.98
C ASP A 63 -14.76 -0.98 10.14
N LEU A 64 -14.23 0.25 10.14
CA LEU A 64 -13.44 0.77 11.26
C LEU A 64 -14.30 0.87 12.54
N ALA A 65 -15.55 1.35 12.43
CA ALA A 65 -16.48 1.44 13.56
C ALA A 65 -16.77 0.05 14.14
N LYS A 66 -17.01 -0.95 13.28
CA LYS A 66 -17.21 -2.35 13.67
C LYS A 66 -15.97 -2.93 14.36
N VAL A 67 -14.78 -2.73 13.79
CA VAL A 67 -13.54 -3.29 14.34
C VAL A 67 -13.18 -2.69 15.69
N TYR A 68 -13.33 -1.37 15.85
CA TYR A 68 -12.98 -0.68 17.10
C TYR A 68 -14.15 -0.57 18.09
N GLY A 69 -15.35 -1.02 17.73
CA GLY A 69 -16.57 -0.85 18.52
C GLY A 69 -16.87 0.61 18.86
N CYS A 70 -16.73 1.50 17.87
CA CYS A 70 -16.59 2.94 18.10
C CYS A 70 -17.28 3.77 17.00
N ASP A 71 -18.44 4.35 17.31
CA ASP A 71 -19.24 5.12 16.36
C ASP A 71 -18.59 6.43 15.90
N GLU A 72 -17.62 6.96 16.64
CA GLU A 72 -16.91 8.16 16.21
C GLU A 72 -16.08 7.92 14.94
N ALA A 73 -15.86 6.65 14.54
CA ALA A 73 -15.22 6.31 13.26
C ALA A 73 -16.07 6.69 12.04
N TYR A 74 -17.40 6.82 12.21
CA TYR A 74 -18.31 7.33 11.17
C TYR A 74 -18.12 8.83 10.86
N ASN A 75 -17.42 9.57 11.74
CA ASN A 75 -17.34 11.02 11.68
C ASN A 75 -15.88 11.50 11.55
N PRO A 76 -15.15 11.12 10.48
CA PRO A 76 -13.80 11.62 10.27
C PRO A 76 -13.85 13.13 9.98
N VAL A 77 -12.98 13.89 10.65
CA VAL A 77 -12.85 15.34 10.39
C VAL A 77 -12.22 15.63 9.03
N HIS A 78 -11.52 14.64 8.45
CA HIS A 78 -10.88 14.71 7.15
C HIS A 78 -10.67 13.29 6.59
N TYR A 79 -10.68 13.15 5.27
CA TYR A 79 -10.46 11.88 4.58
C TYR A 79 -9.68 12.12 3.30
N GLU A 80 -8.55 11.45 3.12
CA GLU A 80 -7.74 11.51 1.90
C GLU A 80 -7.41 10.10 1.42
N GLU A 81 -7.35 9.92 0.11
CA GLU A 81 -7.07 8.63 -0.51
C GLU A 81 -6.20 8.78 -1.76
N LYS A 82 -5.46 7.72 -2.07
CA LYS A 82 -4.70 7.62 -3.32
C LYS A 82 -4.93 6.26 -3.95
N ASN A 83 -5.60 6.25 -5.10
CA ASN A 83 -5.72 5.04 -5.92
C ASN A 83 -4.49 4.89 -6.83
N TRP A 84 -3.56 4.03 -6.44
CA TRP A 84 -2.36 3.76 -7.23
C TRP A 84 -2.63 2.98 -8.53
N LEU A 85 -3.79 2.33 -8.67
CA LEU A 85 -4.17 1.65 -9.92
C LEU A 85 -4.44 2.62 -11.08
N GLN A 86 -4.75 3.88 -10.77
CA GLN A 86 -5.02 4.92 -11.76
C GLN A 86 -3.76 5.73 -12.13
N GLU A 87 -2.62 5.45 -11.50
CA GLU A 87 -1.39 6.19 -11.78
C GLU A 87 -0.68 5.66 -13.02
N GLN A 88 -0.89 6.33 -14.16
CA GLN A 88 -0.29 5.95 -15.46
C GLN A 88 1.24 5.75 -15.42
N TYR A 89 1.95 6.47 -14.55
CA TYR A 89 3.42 6.41 -14.44
C TYR A 89 3.92 5.42 -13.39
N SER A 90 3.02 4.76 -12.65
CA SER A 90 3.37 3.71 -11.68
C SER A 90 2.82 2.35 -12.10
N GLY A 91 1.59 2.31 -12.64
CA GLY A 91 0.89 1.07 -13.01
C GLY A 91 0.32 0.28 -11.82
N GLY A 92 0.54 0.74 -10.58
CA GLY A 92 0.12 0.10 -9.35
C GLY A 92 1.09 0.39 -8.20
N CYS A 93 0.92 -0.35 -7.10
CA CYS A 93 1.73 -0.24 -5.89
C CYS A 93 1.62 -1.58 -5.11
N TYR A 94 2.61 -2.01 -4.33
CA TYR A 94 3.92 -1.39 -4.07
C TYR A 94 4.99 -1.75 -5.09
N VAL A 95 4.90 -2.96 -5.65
CA VAL A 95 5.93 -3.55 -6.50
C VAL A 95 5.28 -4.43 -7.54
N SER A 96 5.94 -4.57 -8.68
CA SER A 96 5.56 -5.56 -9.68
C SER A 96 5.48 -6.97 -9.09
N THR A 97 4.39 -7.67 -9.34
CA THR A 97 4.23 -9.08 -8.99
C THR A 97 4.49 -9.96 -10.21
N PHE A 98 5.00 -11.17 -9.97
CA PHE A 98 5.35 -12.11 -11.03
C PHE A 98 4.37 -13.29 -11.03
N PRO A 99 3.58 -13.47 -12.10
CA PRO A 99 2.77 -14.67 -12.28
C PRO A 99 3.61 -15.96 -12.25
N THR A 100 2.94 -17.07 -12.00
CA THR A 100 3.56 -18.40 -11.96
C THR A 100 4.39 -18.67 -13.22
N GLY A 101 5.64 -19.06 -13.03
CA GLY A 101 6.58 -19.41 -14.10
C GLY A 101 7.36 -18.25 -14.72
N VAL A 102 7.05 -16.99 -14.39
CA VAL A 102 7.78 -15.83 -14.93
C VAL A 102 9.20 -15.76 -14.35
N ILE A 103 9.34 -15.88 -13.03
CA ILE A 103 10.66 -15.79 -12.36
C ILE A 103 11.60 -16.91 -12.83
N SER A 104 11.11 -18.15 -12.98
CA SER A 104 11.98 -19.27 -13.39
C SER A 104 12.44 -19.16 -14.84
N ARG A 105 11.64 -18.56 -15.72
CA ARG A 105 11.98 -18.38 -17.14
C ARG A 105 12.81 -17.13 -17.41
N PHE A 106 12.48 -16.02 -16.75
CA PHE A 106 12.99 -14.68 -17.07
C PHE A 106 13.62 -13.93 -15.90
N GLY A 107 13.57 -14.45 -14.67
CA GLY A 107 14.06 -13.74 -13.48
C GLY A 107 15.54 -13.35 -13.56
N LYS A 108 16.36 -14.12 -14.28
CA LYS A 108 17.78 -13.81 -14.50
C LYS A 108 18.01 -12.57 -15.36
N THR A 109 17.05 -12.20 -16.22
CA THR A 109 17.20 -11.10 -17.19
C THR A 109 16.69 -9.76 -16.65
N ILE A 110 16.07 -9.73 -15.44
CA ILE A 110 15.40 -8.55 -14.89
C ILE A 110 16.29 -7.30 -14.77
N ARG A 111 17.60 -7.51 -14.67
CA ARG A 111 18.62 -6.46 -14.53
C ARG A 111 19.82 -6.66 -15.45
N GLU A 112 19.64 -7.47 -16.50
CA GLU A 112 20.68 -7.70 -17.50
C GLU A 112 20.81 -6.45 -18.39
N PRO A 113 21.99 -5.81 -18.49
CA PRO A 113 22.16 -4.62 -19.32
C PRO A 113 21.90 -4.92 -20.80
N PHE A 114 21.37 -3.93 -21.52
CA PHE A 114 21.19 -4.00 -22.96
C PHE A 114 21.98 -2.89 -23.65
N HIS A 115 23.12 -3.24 -24.26
CA HIS A 115 24.09 -2.30 -24.79
C HIS A 115 24.54 -1.25 -23.76
N LYS A 116 24.09 0.00 -23.88
CA LYS A 116 24.41 1.11 -22.99
C LYS A 116 23.26 1.44 -22.03
N VAL A 117 22.27 0.57 -21.92
CA VAL A 117 21.11 0.71 -21.05
C VAL A 117 21.27 -0.22 -19.85
N TYR A 118 21.25 0.37 -18.66
CA TYR A 118 21.31 -0.33 -17.38
C TYR A 118 20.00 -0.14 -16.62
N PHE A 119 19.60 -1.15 -15.84
CA PHE A 119 18.27 -1.21 -15.24
C PHE A 119 18.34 -1.07 -13.71
N ALA A 120 17.82 0.05 -13.23
CA ALA A 120 17.59 0.32 -11.80
C ALA A 120 16.15 -0.04 -11.40
N GLY A 121 15.55 0.72 -10.48
CA GLY A 121 14.20 0.44 -9.97
C GLY A 121 14.19 -0.63 -8.89
N THR A 122 13.27 -0.54 -7.93
CA THR A 122 13.31 -1.44 -6.77
C THR A 122 13.11 -2.91 -7.14
N GLU A 123 12.45 -3.20 -8.26
CA GLU A 123 12.24 -4.54 -8.81
C GLU A 123 13.55 -5.27 -9.12
N THR A 124 14.61 -4.53 -9.43
CA THR A 124 15.92 -5.10 -9.78
C THR A 124 16.85 -5.26 -8.58
N ALA A 125 16.40 -4.89 -7.38
CA ALA A 125 17.13 -5.04 -6.14
C ALA A 125 17.31 -6.51 -5.75
N THR A 126 18.41 -6.82 -5.05
CA THR A 126 18.64 -8.16 -4.44
C THR A 126 18.34 -8.15 -2.94
N THR A 127 18.06 -6.98 -2.37
CA THR A 127 17.77 -6.81 -0.96
C THR A 127 16.61 -5.82 -0.83
N TRP A 128 15.53 -6.25 -0.17
CA TRP A 128 14.28 -5.49 -0.03
C TRP A 128 13.68 -4.98 -1.36
N PRO A 129 13.50 -5.83 -2.39
CA PRO A 129 12.76 -5.42 -3.59
C PRO A 129 11.32 -5.03 -3.24
N GLY A 130 10.83 -3.95 -3.85
CA GLY A 130 9.54 -3.33 -3.56
C GLY A 130 9.56 -2.25 -2.47
N TYR A 131 10.73 -1.92 -1.93
CA TYR A 131 10.90 -0.89 -0.90
C TYR A 131 11.81 0.24 -1.37
N MET A 132 11.74 1.38 -0.69
CA MET A 132 12.64 2.51 -0.95
C MET A 132 14.12 2.13 -0.82
N SER A 133 14.47 1.26 0.15
CA SER A 133 15.83 0.73 0.31
C SER A 133 16.28 -0.09 -0.90
N GLY A 134 15.39 -0.88 -1.49
CA GLY A 134 15.65 -1.59 -2.74
C GLY A 134 15.84 -0.64 -3.91
N ALA A 135 15.06 0.44 -4.00
CA ALA A 135 15.24 1.47 -5.02
C ALA A 135 16.63 2.13 -4.94
N VAL A 136 17.09 2.48 -3.74
CA VAL A 136 18.43 3.02 -3.50
C VAL A 136 19.49 2.00 -3.91
N GLN A 137 19.40 0.77 -3.41
CA GLN A 137 20.36 -0.30 -3.72
C GLN A 137 20.48 -0.53 -5.23
N ALA A 138 19.35 -0.59 -5.93
CA ALA A 138 19.29 -0.81 -7.35
C ALA A 138 19.85 0.37 -8.17
N GLY A 139 19.52 1.61 -7.77
CA GLY A 139 19.99 2.82 -8.42
C GLY A 139 21.50 3.00 -8.29
N GLU A 140 22.04 2.82 -7.09
CA GLU A 140 23.48 2.87 -6.87
C GLU A 140 24.22 1.77 -7.63
N ARG A 141 23.66 0.55 -7.67
CA ARG A 141 24.24 -0.57 -8.42
C ARG A 141 24.28 -0.24 -9.91
N ALA A 142 23.18 0.19 -10.50
CA ALA A 142 23.11 0.55 -11.92
C ALA A 142 24.04 1.72 -12.30
N ALA A 143 24.26 2.68 -11.39
CA ALA A 143 25.18 3.79 -11.64
C ALA A 143 26.67 3.38 -11.64
N ARG A 144 27.01 2.20 -11.11
CA ARG A 144 28.38 1.65 -11.07
C ARG A 144 28.65 0.62 -12.17
N GLU A 145 27.63 0.26 -12.96
CA GLU A 145 27.73 -0.63 -14.12
C GLU A 145 28.09 0.14 -15.40
#